data_AF-A0A6I7QUG3-F1
#
_entry.id   AF-A0A6I7QUG3-F1
#
_cell.length_a   1.000
_cell.length_b   1.000
_cell.length_c   1.000
_cell.angle_alpha   90.00
_cell.angle_beta   90.00
_cell.angle_gamma   90.00
#
_symmetry.space_group_name_H-M   'P 1'
#
loop_
_entity.id
_entity.type
_entity.pdbx_description
1 polymer ?
#
loop_
_entity_poly.entity_id
_entity_poly.type
_entity_poly.pdbx_seq_one_letter_code
_entity_poly.pdbx_strand_id
1 'polypeptide(L)'
;MARKRVLLMVSLLTVVALALPGQDASGVAESLRARGYTVENPRTDAGRPTWDLRHEERIPFTLSMVGPLTEARALALQSIRETVFSLEGLDIRRTRIVFDQDRATAVVAPRSYRINGREYSGYMPSGMQFMYDESLAFDFRMLADNLALRVNGQYLTEEQFRERIVRAIDNPAAYIESSDPQFLARRLEEQQSLLDGARATDIIQNQAIARLEDEIARSLQLGEEALNREVRRAEQAERAVRRDFQRDLAEEAETLRKETQLALAELSARHEALRADHEALLQAQGQLLAEFEALREGAIALAGRKLFGALRELDPGAVARVVELRRAEPGLEADDARDRVNDELPDGVDPLHSRHVQAIYALYFNDYR
;
A
#
# COMPACT_ATOMS: atom_id res chain seq x y z
N MET A 1 54.34 -126.31 -23.32
CA MET A 1 52.92 -126.68 -23.52
C MET A 1 52.07 -125.76 -22.64
N ALA A 2 51.67 -124.56 -23.06
CA ALA A 2 50.66 -124.21 -24.06
C ALA A 2 49.27 -124.85 -23.78
N ARG A 3 48.43 -124.12 -23.04
CA ARG A 3 46.95 -124.12 -22.99
C ARG A 3 46.55 -123.06 -21.94
N LYS A 4 45.54 -122.23 -22.06
CA LYS A 4 44.69 -121.74 -23.16
C LYS A 4 43.87 -120.62 -22.50
N ARG A 5 43.74 -119.48 -23.17
CA ARG A 5 42.92 -118.32 -22.74
C ARG A 5 41.46 -118.73 -22.51
N VAL A 6 40.81 -118.15 -21.48
CA VAL A 6 39.41 -117.69 -21.57
C VAL A 6 39.33 -116.32 -20.90
N LEU A 7 39.02 -115.34 -21.72
CA LEU A 7 38.74 -113.94 -21.43
C LEU A 7 37.23 -113.83 -21.22
N LEU A 8 36.76 -113.27 -20.10
CA LEU A 8 35.35 -112.93 -19.93
C LEU A 8 35.25 -111.43 -19.61
N MET A 9 35.01 -110.68 -20.69
CA MET A 9 34.68 -109.27 -20.71
C MET A 9 33.22 -109.14 -20.23
N VAL A 10 32.99 -108.50 -19.08
CA VAL A 10 31.67 -108.03 -18.67
C VAL A 10 31.65 -106.52 -18.90
N SER A 11 31.20 -106.14 -20.09
CA SER A 11 30.78 -104.80 -20.45
C SER A 11 29.26 -104.75 -20.29
N LEU A 12 28.77 -104.20 -19.18
CA LEU A 12 27.34 -103.98 -18.97
C LEU A 12 27.02 -102.49 -19.11
N LEU A 13 26.26 -102.22 -20.18
CA LEU A 13 25.56 -101.01 -20.58
C LEU A 13 25.29 -99.97 -19.48
N THR A 14 25.78 -98.76 -19.71
CA THR A 14 25.23 -97.53 -19.16
C THR A 14 23.96 -97.20 -19.94
N VAL A 15 22.78 -97.47 -19.39
CA VAL A 15 21.51 -97.00 -19.94
C VAL A 15 21.37 -95.52 -19.59
N VAL A 16 21.60 -94.65 -20.56
CA VAL A 16 21.19 -93.25 -20.51
C VAL A 16 19.68 -93.21 -20.70
N ALA A 17 18.94 -93.03 -19.61
CA ALA A 17 17.50 -92.80 -19.65
C ALA A 17 17.22 -91.39 -20.19
N LEU A 18 16.85 -91.29 -21.47
CA LEU A 18 16.17 -90.11 -22.00
C LEU A 18 14.76 -90.06 -21.39
N ALA A 19 14.51 -89.07 -20.53
CA ALA A 19 13.19 -88.79 -19.98
C ALA A 19 12.24 -88.33 -21.09
N LEU A 20 11.31 -89.21 -21.49
CA LEU A 20 10.19 -88.87 -22.35
C LEU A 20 9.17 -88.03 -21.54
N PRO A 21 8.72 -86.85 -22.03
CA PRO A 21 7.86 -85.91 -21.30
C PRO A 21 6.41 -86.37 -21.05
N GLY A 22 6.13 -87.68 -21.12
CA GLY A 22 4.79 -88.25 -20.97
C GLY A 22 4.63 -89.29 -19.85
N GLN A 23 5.70 -89.90 -19.34
CA GLN A 23 5.58 -90.99 -18.35
C GLN A 23 5.52 -90.50 -16.89
N ASP A 24 6.10 -89.35 -16.56
CA ASP A 24 6.09 -88.83 -15.18
C ASP A 24 4.74 -88.21 -14.79
N ALA A 25 3.96 -87.73 -15.77
CA ALA A 25 2.72 -87.02 -15.48
C ALA A 25 1.58 -87.94 -14.99
N SER A 26 1.57 -89.21 -15.43
CA SER A 26 0.59 -90.20 -14.98
C SER A 26 0.84 -90.66 -13.55
N GLY A 27 2.11 -90.84 -13.16
CA GLY A 27 2.49 -91.27 -11.80
C GLY A 27 2.19 -90.21 -10.73
N VAL A 28 2.39 -88.94 -11.07
CA VAL A 28 2.00 -87.81 -10.19
C VAL A 28 0.48 -87.75 -10.02
N ALA A 29 -0.29 -87.90 -11.11
CA ALA A 29 -1.75 -87.88 -11.04
C ALA A 29 -2.32 -89.02 -10.20
N GLU A 30 -1.77 -90.23 -10.29
CA GLU A 30 -2.16 -91.36 -9.44
C GLU A 30 -1.81 -91.11 -7.97
N SER A 31 -0.61 -90.59 -7.69
CA SER A 31 -0.16 -90.23 -6.34
C SER A 31 -1.03 -89.15 -5.68
N LEU A 32 -1.57 -88.22 -6.48
CA LEU A 32 -2.52 -87.20 -6.04
C LEU A 32 -3.91 -87.82 -5.76
N ARG A 33 -4.43 -88.69 -6.62
CA ARG A 33 -5.70 -89.38 -6.40
C ARG A 33 -5.68 -90.26 -5.15
N ALA A 34 -4.58 -90.97 -4.92
CA ALA A 34 -4.37 -91.77 -3.71
C ALA A 34 -4.43 -90.92 -2.42
N ARG A 35 -4.16 -89.62 -2.52
CA ARG A 35 -4.22 -88.65 -1.42
C ARG A 35 -5.53 -87.84 -1.40
N GLY A 36 -6.56 -88.30 -2.11
CA GLY A 36 -7.90 -87.69 -2.07
C GLY A 36 -8.12 -86.52 -3.02
N TYR A 37 -7.19 -86.23 -3.95
CA TYR A 37 -7.38 -85.17 -4.94
C TYR A 37 -8.10 -85.69 -6.19
N THR A 38 -9.15 -84.98 -6.60
CA THR A 38 -9.72 -85.10 -7.95
C THR A 38 -8.81 -84.37 -8.92
N VAL A 39 -8.23 -85.11 -9.87
CA VAL A 39 -7.33 -84.59 -10.89
C VAL A 39 -8.09 -84.36 -12.20
N GLU A 40 -8.23 -83.11 -12.59
CA GLU A 40 -8.93 -82.62 -13.79
C GLU A 40 -7.91 -81.97 -14.77
N ASN A 41 -8.22 -82.01 -16.07
CA ASN A 41 -7.49 -81.28 -17.13
C ASN A 41 -5.95 -81.35 -17.07
N PRO A 42 -5.35 -82.56 -17.09
CA PRO A 42 -3.89 -82.69 -17.21
C PRO A 42 -3.43 -82.05 -18.51
N ARG A 43 -2.49 -81.12 -18.40
CA ARG A 43 -1.96 -80.35 -19.53
C ARG A 43 -0.49 -80.02 -19.31
N THR A 44 0.15 -79.48 -20.33
CA THR A 44 1.48 -78.89 -20.22
C THR A 44 1.36 -77.38 -20.43
N ASP A 45 1.82 -76.59 -19.47
CA ASP A 45 1.84 -75.13 -19.54
C ASP A 45 3.28 -74.66 -19.40
N ALA A 46 3.76 -73.86 -20.36
CA ALA A 46 5.15 -73.40 -20.44
C ALA A 46 6.21 -74.52 -20.25
N GLY A 47 5.97 -75.70 -20.82
CA GLY A 47 6.85 -76.86 -20.71
C GLY A 47 6.80 -77.59 -19.36
N ARG A 48 5.89 -77.23 -18.45
CA ARG A 48 5.70 -77.87 -17.15
C ARG A 48 4.37 -78.65 -17.09
N PRO A 49 4.37 -79.91 -16.63
CA PRO A 49 3.17 -80.65 -16.31
C PRO A 49 2.29 -79.87 -15.33
N THR A 50 1.00 -79.78 -15.63
CA THR A 50 0.04 -78.96 -14.92
C THR A 50 -1.31 -79.67 -14.83
N TRP A 51 -1.94 -79.60 -13.66
CA TRP A 51 -3.21 -80.25 -13.36
C TRP A 51 -4.15 -79.26 -12.69
N ASP A 52 -5.44 -79.35 -12.97
CA ASP A 52 -6.45 -78.71 -12.13
C ASP A 52 -6.90 -79.71 -11.07
N LEU A 53 -6.85 -79.30 -9.82
CA LEU A 53 -7.08 -80.16 -8.67
C LEU A 53 -8.27 -79.66 -7.87
N ARG A 54 -9.01 -80.61 -7.29
CA ARG A 54 -10.05 -80.36 -6.28
C ARG A 54 -9.89 -81.36 -5.14
N HIS A 55 -10.16 -80.93 -3.91
CA HIS A 55 -10.10 -81.79 -2.73
C HIS A 55 -11.27 -81.45 -1.81
N GLU A 56 -12.08 -82.45 -1.43
CA GLU A 56 -13.19 -82.31 -0.45
C GLU A 56 -14.03 -81.04 -0.64
N GLU A 57 -14.56 -80.84 -1.85
CA GLU A 57 -15.45 -79.71 -2.20
C GLU A 57 -14.85 -78.29 -2.09
N ARG A 58 -13.53 -78.16 -1.84
CA ARG A 58 -12.84 -76.86 -1.85
C ARG A 58 -12.70 -76.27 -3.25
N ILE A 59 -12.36 -74.98 -3.30
CA ILE A 59 -12.12 -74.22 -4.54
C ILE A 59 -11.07 -74.93 -5.41
N PRO A 60 -11.34 -75.15 -6.71
CA PRO A 60 -10.38 -75.78 -7.59
C PRO A 60 -9.12 -74.92 -7.74
N PHE A 61 -7.97 -75.57 -7.82
CA PHE A 61 -6.68 -74.88 -7.95
C PHE A 61 -5.79 -75.57 -8.99
N THR A 62 -4.90 -74.80 -9.59
CA THR A 62 -3.96 -75.33 -10.58
C THR A 62 -2.65 -75.70 -9.89
N LEU A 63 -2.15 -76.91 -10.12
CA LEU A 63 -0.84 -77.39 -9.66
C LEU A 63 0.10 -77.56 -10.86
N SER A 64 1.30 -76.98 -10.80
CA SER A 64 2.38 -77.24 -11.77
C SER A 64 3.61 -77.79 -11.04
N MET A 65 4.12 -78.94 -11.47
CA MET A 65 5.35 -79.53 -10.89
C MET A 65 6.11 -80.38 -11.90
N VAL A 66 7.41 -80.56 -11.65
CA VAL A 66 8.31 -81.44 -12.42
C VAL A 66 8.87 -82.50 -11.48
N GLY A 67 8.90 -83.76 -11.93
CA GLY A 67 9.32 -84.90 -11.13
C GLY A 67 8.21 -85.44 -10.19
N PRO A 68 8.53 -86.40 -9.31
CA PRO A 68 7.54 -87.12 -8.51
C PRO A 68 6.95 -86.26 -7.38
N LEU A 69 5.77 -86.67 -6.89
CA LEU A 69 5.18 -86.15 -5.66
C LEU A 69 5.81 -86.88 -4.47
N THR A 70 6.88 -86.33 -3.91
CA THR A 70 7.50 -86.83 -2.68
C THR A 70 6.65 -86.50 -1.46
N GLU A 71 6.91 -87.14 -0.31
CA GLU A 71 6.20 -86.82 0.94
C GLU A 71 6.40 -85.36 1.37
N ALA A 72 7.60 -84.80 1.19
CA ALA A 72 7.87 -83.39 1.46
C ALA A 72 6.99 -82.46 0.61
N ARG A 73 6.84 -82.76 -0.68
CA ARG A 73 5.97 -81.98 -1.59
C ARG A 73 4.50 -82.17 -1.26
N ALA A 74 4.09 -83.38 -0.87
CA ALA A 74 2.73 -83.65 -0.43
C ALA A 74 2.39 -82.86 0.84
N LEU A 75 3.30 -82.81 1.81
CA LEU A 75 3.17 -82.01 3.03
C LEU A 75 3.09 -80.52 2.71
N ALA A 76 3.99 -79.99 1.86
CA ALA A 76 3.96 -78.59 1.45
C ALA A 76 2.65 -78.20 0.75
N LEU A 77 2.16 -79.07 -0.15
CA LEU A 77 0.88 -78.89 -0.82
C LEU A 77 -0.27 -78.88 0.19
N GLN A 78 -0.26 -79.81 1.14
CA GLN A 78 -1.26 -79.90 2.18
C GLN A 78 -1.25 -78.66 3.08
N SER A 79 -0.09 -78.21 3.55
CA SER A 79 0.04 -77.03 4.41
C SER A 79 -0.47 -75.76 3.72
N ILE A 80 -0.06 -75.51 2.47
CA ILE A 80 -0.56 -74.37 1.69
C ILE A 80 -2.08 -74.45 1.55
N ARG A 81 -2.61 -75.62 1.18
CA ARG A 81 -4.05 -75.82 0.97
C ARG A 81 -4.82 -75.60 2.27
N GLU A 82 -4.36 -76.18 3.36
CA GLU A 82 -5.01 -76.07 4.66
C GLU A 82 -5.05 -74.63 5.13
N THR A 83 -3.93 -73.91 5.03
CA THR A 83 -3.89 -72.50 5.42
C THR A 83 -4.69 -71.61 4.48
N VAL A 84 -4.39 -71.61 3.18
CA VAL A 84 -4.97 -70.64 2.23
C VAL A 84 -6.48 -70.80 2.12
N PHE A 85 -6.98 -72.04 2.05
CA PHE A 85 -8.41 -72.29 1.92
C PHE A 85 -9.15 -72.29 3.26
N SER A 86 -8.46 -72.16 4.40
CA SER A 86 -9.12 -71.94 5.69
C SER A 86 -9.22 -70.47 6.08
N LEU A 87 -8.62 -69.54 5.32
CA LEU A 87 -8.67 -68.11 5.62
C LEU A 87 -10.12 -67.62 5.58
N GLU A 88 -10.64 -67.26 6.75
CA GLU A 88 -12.02 -66.84 6.91
C GLU A 88 -12.24 -65.49 6.23
N GLY A 89 -13.31 -65.40 5.42
CA GLY A 89 -13.70 -64.18 4.74
C GLY A 89 -12.89 -63.87 3.47
N LEU A 90 -11.91 -64.70 3.10
CA LEU A 90 -11.19 -64.59 1.84
C LEU A 90 -11.94 -65.32 0.73
N ASP A 91 -12.50 -64.58 -0.23
CA ASP A 91 -13.02 -65.17 -1.46
C ASP A 91 -11.90 -65.25 -2.50
N ILE A 92 -11.60 -66.46 -2.96
CA ILE A 92 -10.47 -66.73 -3.85
C ILE A 92 -10.97 -66.85 -5.29
N ARG A 93 -10.48 -65.96 -6.17
CA ARG A 93 -10.76 -66.01 -7.60
C ARG A 93 -10.01 -67.15 -8.29
N ARG A 94 -8.75 -67.35 -7.94
CA ARG A 94 -7.86 -68.36 -8.54
C ARG A 94 -6.68 -68.66 -7.62
N THR A 95 -6.30 -69.92 -7.54
CA THR A 95 -5.04 -70.34 -6.90
C THR A 95 -4.19 -71.11 -7.89
N ARG A 96 -2.91 -70.76 -7.98
CA ARG A 96 -1.91 -71.52 -8.73
C ARG A 96 -0.77 -71.89 -7.80
N ILE A 97 -0.49 -73.18 -7.67
CA ILE A 97 0.61 -73.73 -6.89
C ILE A 97 1.67 -74.23 -7.87
N VAL A 98 2.90 -73.78 -7.70
CA VAL A 98 4.05 -74.19 -8.50
C VAL A 98 5.10 -74.77 -7.57
N PHE A 99 5.56 -75.97 -7.88
CA PHE A 99 6.73 -76.54 -7.25
C PHE A 99 7.99 -76.19 -8.03
N ASP A 100 8.99 -75.72 -7.29
CA ASP A 100 10.35 -75.58 -7.76
C ASP A 100 11.25 -76.39 -6.82
N GLN A 101 11.71 -77.54 -7.31
CA GLN A 101 12.28 -78.60 -6.46
C GLN A 101 11.28 -78.97 -5.34
N ASP A 102 11.65 -78.81 -4.07
CA ASP A 102 10.78 -79.15 -2.93
C ASP A 102 10.05 -77.93 -2.34
N ARG A 103 10.35 -76.73 -2.84
CA ARG A 103 9.68 -75.50 -2.42
C ARG A 103 8.36 -75.32 -3.17
N ALA A 104 7.27 -75.13 -2.44
CA ALA A 104 5.97 -74.83 -3.01
C ALA A 104 5.70 -73.33 -2.98
N THR A 105 5.27 -72.75 -4.10
CA THR A 105 4.81 -71.36 -4.17
C THR A 105 3.38 -71.32 -4.66
N ALA A 106 2.47 -70.82 -3.83
CA ALA A 106 1.10 -70.55 -4.21
C ALA A 106 0.89 -69.07 -4.49
N VAL A 107 0.35 -68.76 -5.67
CA VAL A 107 -0.15 -67.43 -6.00
C VAL A 107 -1.67 -67.48 -5.91
N VAL A 108 -2.19 -66.76 -4.93
CA VAL A 108 -3.62 -66.70 -4.59
C VAL A 108 -4.16 -65.36 -5.05
N ALA A 109 -5.02 -65.35 -6.05
CA ALA A 109 -5.70 -64.14 -6.51
C ALA A 109 -6.99 -63.94 -5.71
N PRO A 110 -7.07 -62.96 -4.78
CA PRO A 110 -8.30 -62.67 -4.08
C PRO A 110 -9.34 -62.07 -5.02
N ARG A 111 -10.61 -62.39 -4.80
CA ARG A 111 -11.77 -61.65 -5.34
C ARG A 111 -12.20 -60.58 -4.35
N SER A 112 -12.32 -60.95 -3.08
CA SER A 112 -12.63 -60.06 -1.97
C SER A 112 -12.02 -60.62 -0.69
N TYR A 113 -11.86 -59.75 0.31
CA TYR A 113 -11.44 -60.19 1.63
C TYR A 113 -12.18 -59.38 2.69
N ARG A 114 -12.91 -60.07 3.55
CA ARG A 114 -13.58 -59.50 4.71
C ARG A 114 -12.88 -59.90 5.99
N ILE A 115 -12.45 -58.92 6.76
CA ILE A 115 -11.82 -59.12 8.07
C ILE A 115 -12.68 -58.38 9.09
N ASN A 116 -13.15 -59.09 10.12
CA ASN A 116 -14.00 -58.53 11.19
C ASN A 116 -15.22 -57.74 10.65
N GLY A 117 -15.83 -58.23 9.56
CA GLY A 117 -17.00 -57.60 8.92
C GLY A 117 -16.70 -56.39 8.02
N ARG A 118 -15.46 -55.90 7.95
CA ARG A 118 -15.04 -54.82 7.05
C ARG A 118 -14.51 -55.38 5.74
N GLU A 119 -14.89 -54.75 4.64
CA GLU A 119 -14.52 -55.14 3.27
C GLU A 119 -13.18 -54.49 2.86
N TYR A 120 -12.22 -55.30 2.40
CA TYR A 120 -10.86 -54.86 2.03
C TYR A 120 -10.51 -55.09 0.55
N SER A 121 -11.47 -55.52 -0.29
CA SER A 121 -11.25 -55.78 -1.72
C SER A 121 -10.54 -54.65 -2.48
N GLY A 122 -10.81 -53.38 -2.14
CA GLY A 122 -10.17 -52.22 -2.78
C GLY A 122 -8.66 -52.09 -2.56
N TYR A 123 -8.11 -52.77 -1.54
CA TYR A 123 -6.69 -52.73 -1.19
C TYR A 123 -5.94 -54.00 -1.66
N MET A 124 -6.68 -55.04 -2.06
CA MET A 124 -6.10 -56.36 -2.31
C MET A 124 -5.27 -56.41 -3.61
N PRO A 125 -4.13 -57.12 -3.60
CA PRO A 125 -3.32 -57.32 -4.80
C PRO A 125 -4.03 -58.18 -5.85
N SER A 126 -3.51 -58.16 -7.08
CA SER A 126 -3.87 -59.14 -8.11
C SER A 126 -3.45 -60.58 -7.74
N GLY A 127 -2.47 -60.73 -6.84
CA GLY A 127 -2.02 -62.02 -6.32
C GLY A 127 -1.28 -61.87 -4.99
N MET A 128 -1.58 -62.76 -4.05
CA MET A 128 -0.87 -62.96 -2.79
C MET A 128 0.05 -64.17 -2.94
N GLN A 129 1.34 -64.01 -2.68
CA GLN A 129 2.28 -65.12 -2.76
C GLN A 129 2.41 -65.78 -1.38
N PHE A 130 2.21 -67.09 -1.33
CA PHE A 130 2.49 -67.94 -0.19
C PHE A 130 3.59 -68.93 -0.57
N MET A 131 4.64 -69.02 0.23
CA MET A 131 5.80 -69.85 -0.03
C MET A 131 5.96 -70.83 1.12
N TYR A 132 6.07 -72.12 0.81
CA TYR A 132 6.34 -73.16 1.78
C TYR A 132 7.68 -73.82 1.43
N ASP A 133 8.57 -73.81 2.41
CA ASP A 133 9.85 -74.51 2.39
C ASP A 133 9.94 -75.36 3.68
N GLU A 134 10.32 -74.73 4.79
CA GLU A 134 10.24 -75.30 6.15
C GLU A 134 9.07 -74.72 6.96
N SER A 135 8.69 -73.48 6.63
CA SER A 135 7.56 -72.76 7.22
C SER A 135 6.81 -72.02 6.13
N LEU A 136 5.53 -71.74 6.37
CA LEU A 136 4.72 -70.96 5.45
C LEU A 136 5.05 -69.48 5.61
N ALA A 137 5.42 -68.82 4.52
CA ALA A 137 5.64 -67.38 4.44
C ALA A 137 4.71 -66.75 3.41
N PHE A 138 4.47 -65.46 3.53
CA PHE A 138 3.69 -64.67 2.58
C PHE A 138 4.46 -63.42 2.13
N ASP A 139 4.21 -62.96 0.91
CA ASP A 139 4.72 -61.71 0.36
C ASP A 139 3.76 -61.17 -0.70
N PHE A 140 3.31 -59.95 -0.54
CA PHE A 140 2.47 -59.28 -1.54
C PHE A 140 2.48 -57.77 -1.36
N ARG A 141 1.95 -57.07 -2.36
CA ARG A 141 1.87 -55.60 -2.37
C ARG A 141 0.43 -55.13 -2.39
N MET A 142 0.06 -54.29 -1.46
CA MET A 142 -1.25 -53.63 -1.44
C MET A 142 -1.11 -52.13 -1.72
N LEU A 143 -2.19 -51.52 -2.18
CA LEU A 143 -2.26 -50.06 -2.38
C LEU A 143 -3.22 -49.48 -1.35
N ALA A 144 -2.75 -48.60 -0.48
CA ALA A 144 -3.56 -47.86 0.49
C ALA A 144 -3.16 -46.38 0.45
N ASP A 145 -4.12 -45.46 0.37
CA ASP A 145 -3.88 -44.01 0.28
C ASP A 145 -2.85 -43.58 -0.78
N ASN A 146 -2.86 -44.25 -1.95
CA ASN A 146 -1.88 -44.09 -3.04
C ASN A 146 -0.43 -44.49 -2.69
N LEU A 147 -0.23 -45.17 -1.56
CA LEU A 147 1.06 -45.74 -1.15
C LEU A 147 1.09 -47.23 -1.46
N ALA A 148 2.16 -47.68 -2.12
CA ALA A 148 2.41 -49.09 -2.39
C ALA A 148 3.10 -49.74 -1.17
N LEU A 149 2.37 -50.56 -0.44
CA LEU A 149 2.85 -51.22 0.78
C LEU A 149 3.22 -52.66 0.47
N ARG A 150 4.39 -53.13 0.96
CA ARG A 150 4.77 -54.54 0.90
C ARG A 150 4.44 -55.20 2.23
N VAL A 151 3.59 -56.22 2.18
CA VAL A 151 3.18 -57.02 3.34
C VAL A 151 3.83 -58.39 3.20
N ASN A 152 4.83 -58.66 4.03
CA ASN A 152 5.63 -59.89 3.95
C ASN A 152 6.03 -60.43 5.32
N GLY A 153 6.07 -61.76 5.48
CA GLY A 153 6.63 -62.43 6.66
C GLY A 153 6.18 -63.88 6.78
N GLN A 154 6.37 -64.46 7.96
CA GLN A 154 5.95 -65.83 8.25
C GLN A 154 4.47 -65.87 8.65
N TYR A 155 3.75 -66.87 8.15
CA TYR A 155 2.39 -67.19 8.57
C TYR A 155 2.46 -68.04 9.83
N LEU A 156 2.13 -67.42 10.97
CA LEU A 156 2.09 -68.12 12.27
C LEU A 156 0.65 -68.46 12.65
N THR A 157 -0.24 -67.47 12.60
CA THR A 157 -1.68 -67.63 12.84
C THR A 157 -2.48 -66.76 11.88
N GLU A 158 -3.74 -67.12 11.65
CA GLU A 158 -4.65 -66.31 10.83
C GLU A 158 -4.86 -64.92 11.43
N GLU A 159 -4.96 -64.82 12.76
CA GLU A 159 -5.14 -63.56 13.47
C GLU A 159 -3.98 -62.58 13.21
N GLN A 160 -2.74 -63.05 13.31
CA GLN A 160 -1.55 -62.22 13.03
C GLN A 160 -1.47 -61.81 11.57
N PHE A 161 -1.85 -62.71 10.65
CA PHE A 161 -1.92 -62.38 9.22
C PHE A 161 -2.94 -61.26 8.95
N ARG A 162 -4.15 -61.40 9.51
CA ARG A 162 -5.24 -60.40 9.39
C ARG A 162 -4.84 -59.08 10.01
N GLU A 163 -4.29 -59.10 11.22
CA GLU A 163 -3.82 -57.90 11.92
C GLU A 163 -2.77 -57.14 11.09
N ARG A 164 -1.86 -57.86 10.42
CA ARG A 164 -0.82 -57.23 9.62
C ARG A 164 -1.37 -56.52 8.39
N ILE A 165 -2.40 -57.08 7.75
CA ILE A 165 -3.14 -56.45 6.65
C ILE A 165 -3.87 -55.21 7.17
N VAL A 166 -4.58 -55.32 8.30
CA VAL A 166 -5.34 -54.21 8.89
C VAL A 166 -4.42 -53.06 9.27
N ARG A 167 -3.29 -53.33 9.94
CA ARG A 167 -2.31 -52.29 10.32
C ARG A 167 -1.72 -51.57 9.11
N ALA A 168 -1.42 -52.30 8.03
CA ALA A 168 -0.92 -51.71 6.79
C ALA A 168 -1.94 -50.75 6.17
N ILE A 169 -3.23 -51.05 6.27
CA ILE A 169 -4.31 -50.24 5.67
C ILE A 169 -4.75 -49.09 6.57
N ASP A 170 -4.86 -49.31 7.88
CA ASP A 170 -5.37 -48.30 8.83
C ASP A 170 -4.33 -47.21 9.16
N ASN A 171 -3.04 -47.54 9.10
CA ASN A 171 -1.97 -46.54 9.23
C ASN A 171 -0.80 -46.84 8.28
N PRO A 172 -0.95 -46.55 6.98
CA PRO A 172 0.07 -46.82 5.96
C PRO A 172 1.42 -46.18 6.26
N ALA A 173 1.42 -44.94 6.78
CA ALA A 173 2.63 -44.21 7.11
C ALA A 173 3.43 -44.88 8.23
N ALA A 174 2.80 -45.17 9.37
CA ALA A 174 3.47 -45.86 10.48
C ALA A 174 3.91 -47.29 10.12
N TYR A 175 3.14 -47.95 9.24
CA TYR A 175 3.53 -49.26 8.71
C TYR A 175 4.82 -49.16 7.88
N ILE A 176 4.95 -48.17 6.99
CA ILE A 176 6.20 -47.92 6.24
C ILE A 176 7.35 -47.57 7.19
N GLU A 177 7.13 -46.70 8.18
CA GLU A 177 8.17 -46.29 9.13
C GLU A 177 8.77 -47.48 9.90
N SER A 178 7.93 -48.43 10.30
CA SER A 178 8.37 -49.65 10.99
C SER A 178 8.93 -50.74 10.06
N SER A 179 8.74 -50.62 8.74
CA SER A 179 9.11 -51.65 7.76
C SER A 179 10.21 -51.25 6.77
N ASP A 180 10.49 -49.94 6.56
CA ASP A 180 11.54 -49.46 5.64
C ASP A 180 12.21 -48.13 6.09
N PRO A 181 13.32 -48.20 6.84
CA PRO A 181 14.12 -47.03 7.25
C PRO A 181 14.76 -46.26 6.07
N GLN A 182 15.00 -46.91 4.93
CA GLN A 182 15.68 -46.29 3.78
C GLN A 182 14.76 -45.39 2.97
N PHE A 183 13.45 -45.64 3.01
CA PHE A 183 12.46 -44.76 2.39
C PHE A 183 12.39 -43.39 3.10
N LEU A 184 12.44 -43.39 4.43
CA LEU A 184 12.43 -42.15 5.23
C LEU A 184 13.70 -41.31 5.02
N ALA A 185 14.87 -41.96 5.01
CA ALA A 185 16.15 -41.27 4.81
C ALA A 185 16.17 -40.48 3.50
N ARG A 186 15.72 -41.10 2.40
CA ARG A 186 15.62 -40.44 1.09
C ARG A 186 14.64 -39.25 1.09
N ARG A 187 13.48 -39.42 1.72
CA ARG A 187 12.48 -38.35 1.80
C ARG A 187 12.95 -37.16 2.65
N LEU A 188 13.70 -37.42 3.72
CA LEU A 188 14.32 -36.38 4.54
C LEU A 188 15.41 -35.62 3.77
N GLU A 189 16.25 -36.34 3.00
CA GLU A 189 17.26 -35.72 2.14
C GLU A 189 16.63 -34.81 1.07
N GLU A 190 15.54 -35.27 0.43
CA GLU A 190 14.78 -34.46 -0.53
C GLU A 190 14.21 -33.18 0.12
N GLN A 191 13.62 -33.30 1.30
CA GLN A 191 13.10 -32.14 2.02
C GLN A 191 14.20 -31.16 2.45
N GLN A 192 15.36 -31.67 2.88
CA GLN A 192 16.51 -30.85 3.24
C GLN A 192 17.03 -30.07 2.03
N SER A 193 17.13 -30.72 0.86
CA SER A 193 17.55 -30.07 -0.38
C SER A 193 16.59 -28.94 -0.80
N LEU A 194 15.28 -29.12 -0.62
CA LEU A 194 14.29 -28.07 -0.92
C LEU A 194 14.44 -26.88 0.04
N LEU A 195 14.66 -27.13 1.33
CA LEU A 195 14.88 -26.08 2.33
C LEU A 195 16.16 -25.28 2.04
N ASP A 196 17.24 -25.95 1.66
CA ASP A 196 18.50 -25.29 1.34
C ASP A 196 18.38 -24.43 0.06
N GLY A 197 17.63 -24.91 -0.94
CA GLY A 197 17.29 -24.11 -2.13
C GLY A 197 16.43 -22.89 -1.82
N ALA A 198 15.43 -23.02 -0.94
CA ALA A 198 14.61 -21.90 -0.49
C ALA A 198 15.46 -20.85 0.25
N ARG A 199 16.33 -21.28 1.18
CA ARG A 199 17.25 -20.39 1.91
C ARG A 199 18.20 -19.63 0.99
N ALA A 200 18.74 -20.29 -0.04
CA ALA A 200 19.59 -19.63 -1.03
C ALA A 200 18.83 -18.53 -1.79
N THR A 201 17.56 -18.79 -2.11
CA THR A 201 16.68 -17.81 -2.76
C THR A 201 16.41 -16.61 -1.86
N ASP A 202 16.10 -16.83 -0.58
CA ASP A 202 15.90 -15.76 0.40
C ASP A 202 17.15 -14.88 0.56
N ILE A 203 18.34 -15.47 0.56
CA ILE A 203 19.60 -14.70 0.62
C ILE A 203 19.73 -13.78 -0.60
N ILE A 204 19.46 -14.28 -1.80
CA ILE A 204 19.53 -13.49 -3.04
C ILE A 204 18.50 -12.36 -3.02
N GLN A 205 17.27 -12.65 -2.57
CA GLN A 205 16.22 -11.64 -2.47
C GLN A 205 16.56 -10.55 -1.44
N ASN A 206 17.06 -10.93 -0.27
CA ASN A 206 17.48 -9.97 0.76
C ASN A 206 18.64 -9.08 0.28
N GLN A 207 19.59 -9.64 -0.47
CA GLN A 207 20.65 -8.84 -1.09
C GLN A 207 20.12 -7.88 -2.16
N ALA A 208 19.12 -8.28 -2.93
CA ALA A 208 18.48 -7.41 -3.92
C ALA A 208 17.70 -6.26 -3.24
N ILE A 209 16.99 -6.55 -2.15
CA ILE A 209 16.29 -5.55 -1.33
C ILE A 209 17.28 -4.52 -0.78
N ALA A 210 18.37 -4.97 -0.16
CA ALA A 210 19.39 -4.05 0.39
C ALA A 210 19.98 -3.12 -0.70
N ARG A 211 20.20 -3.61 -1.92
CA ARG A 211 20.67 -2.77 -3.04
C ARG A 211 19.64 -1.72 -3.45
N LEU A 212 18.35 -2.09 -3.48
CA LEU A 212 17.27 -1.17 -3.80
C LEU A 212 17.11 -0.10 -2.71
N GLU A 213 17.25 -0.46 -1.44
CA GLU A 213 17.22 0.48 -0.32
C GLU A 213 18.36 1.51 -0.44
N ASP A 214 19.58 1.07 -0.74
CA ASP A 214 20.73 1.96 -0.98
C ASP A 214 20.51 2.88 -2.21
N GLU A 215 19.87 2.39 -3.25
CA GLU A 215 19.55 3.18 -4.45
C GLU A 215 18.47 4.25 -4.16
N ILE A 216 17.42 3.86 -3.43
CA ILE A 216 16.37 4.79 -2.97
C ILE A 216 16.98 5.87 -2.08
N ALA A 217 17.80 5.50 -1.10
CA ALA A 217 18.46 6.45 -0.21
C ALA A 217 19.31 7.47 -0.98
N ARG A 218 20.10 7.01 -1.97
CA ARG A 218 20.88 7.89 -2.85
C ARG A 218 20.00 8.81 -3.69
N SER A 219 18.90 8.29 -4.25
CA SER A 219 17.98 9.10 -5.05
C SER A 219 17.29 10.19 -4.23
N LEU A 220 16.91 9.87 -2.98
CA LEU A 220 16.31 10.81 -2.04
C LEU A 220 17.30 11.90 -1.65
N GLN A 221 18.54 11.54 -1.34
CA GLN A 221 19.59 12.51 -1.02
C GLN A 221 19.84 13.47 -2.19
N LEU A 222 19.96 12.96 -3.41
CA LEU A 222 20.13 13.79 -4.62
C LEU A 222 18.93 14.70 -4.85
N GLY A 223 17.71 14.19 -4.62
CA GLY A 223 16.47 14.97 -4.70
C GLY A 223 16.43 16.09 -3.67
N GLU A 224 16.82 15.82 -2.42
CA GLU A 224 16.90 16.81 -1.34
C GLU A 224 17.95 17.89 -1.63
N GLU A 225 19.12 17.51 -2.14
CA GLU A 225 20.16 18.46 -2.56
C GLU A 225 19.72 19.33 -3.75
N ALA A 226 18.96 18.77 -4.70
CA ALA A 226 18.38 19.53 -5.80
C ALA A 226 17.32 20.53 -5.30
N LEU A 227 16.40 20.08 -4.44
CA LEU A 227 15.37 20.92 -3.84
C LEU A 227 15.98 22.04 -3.01
N ASN A 228 16.97 21.75 -2.16
CA ASN A 228 17.66 22.75 -1.36
C ASN A 228 18.39 23.79 -2.22
N ARG A 229 18.92 23.40 -3.38
CA ARG A 229 19.51 24.35 -4.34
C ARG A 229 18.44 25.27 -4.95
N GLU A 230 17.29 24.73 -5.33
CA GLU A 230 16.18 25.52 -5.88
C GLU A 230 15.58 26.47 -4.84
N VAL A 231 15.39 26.02 -3.60
CA VAL A 231 14.93 26.89 -2.49
C VAL A 231 15.91 28.04 -2.27
N ARG A 232 17.23 27.77 -2.21
CA ARG A 232 18.24 28.84 -2.07
C ARG A 232 18.23 29.82 -3.24
N ARG A 233 18.02 29.34 -4.48
CA ARG A 233 17.88 30.20 -5.66
C ARG A 233 16.64 31.09 -5.57
N ALA A 234 15.51 30.51 -5.17
CA ALA A 234 14.26 31.23 -4.98
C ALA A 234 14.39 32.30 -3.87
N GLU A 235 14.98 31.96 -2.72
CA GLU A 235 15.24 32.93 -1.64
C GLU A 235 16.17 34.06 -2.07
N GLN A 236 17.22 33.76 -2.86
CA GLN A 236 18.11 34.79 -3.39
C GLN A 236 17.40 35.71 -4.38
N ALA A 237 16.57 35.15 -5.26
CA ALA A 237 15.76 35.91 -6.19
C ALA A 237 14.74 36.80 -5.46
N GLU A 238 14.04 36.26 -4.45
CA GLU A 238 13.10 37.02 -3.62
C GLU A 238 13.82 38.17 -2.90
N ARG A 239 14.99 37.93 -2.31
CA ARG A 239 15.80 38.98 -1.67
C ARG A 239 16.30 40.03 -2.65
N ALA A 240 16.57 39.68 -3.91
CA ALA A 240 16.93 40.64 -4.94
C ALA A 240 15.73 41.51 -5.32
N VAL A 241 14.60 40.88 -5.66
CA VAL A 241 13.35 41.57 -6.02
C VAL A 241 12.89 42.49 -4.88
N ARG A 242 12.95 42.02 -3.63
CA ARG A 242 12.57 42.82 -2.45
C ARG A 242 13.46 44.04 -2.26
N ARG A 243 14.77 43.92 -2.51
CA ARG A 243 15.72 45.03 -2.42
C ARG A 243 15.48 46.05 -3.52
N ASP A 244 15.29 45.59 -4.75
CA ASP A 244 15.01 46.45 -5.90
C ASP A 244 13.69 47.21 -5.67
N PHE A 245 12.63 46.50 -5.26
CA PHE A 245 11.35 47.12 -4.91
C PHE A 245 11.47 48.13 -3.76
N GLN A 246 12.24 47.83 -2.71
CA GLN A 246 12.48 48.78 -1.62
C GLN A 246 13.25 50.02 -2.06
N ARG A 247 14.21 49.86 -2.99
CA ARG A 247 14.95 50.98 -3.57
C ARG A 247 14.01 51.86 -4.39
N ASP A 248 13.22 51.27 -5.27
CA ASP A 248 12.30 52.00 -6.14
C ASP A 248 11.24 52.75 -5.31
N LEU A 249 10.70 52.13 -4.24
CA LEU A 249 9.82 52.81 -3.29
C LEU A 249 10.49 53.97 -2.55
N ALA A 250 11.77 53.82 -2.19
CA ALA A 250 12.51 54.89 -1.52
C ALA A 250 12.78 56.07 -2.46
N GLU A 251 13.11 55.80 -3.72
CA GLU A 251 13.28 56.83 -4.77
C GLU A 251 11.96 57.56 -5.04
N GLU A 252 10.84 56.84 -5.16
CA GLU A 252 9.51 57.43 -5.34
C GLU A 252 9.11 58.27 -4.13
N ALA A 253 9.33 57.77 -2.91
CA ALA A 253 9.05 58.52 -1.67
C ALA A 253 9.92 59.77 -1.54
N GLU A 254 11.19 59.73 -1.96
CA GLU A 254 12.06 60.91 -1.99
C GLU A 254 11.56 61.94 -3.01
N THR A 255 11.12 61.48 -4.18
CA THR A 255 10.58 62.34 -5.23
C THR A 255 9.31 63.04 -4.77
N LEU A 256 8.35 62.30 -4.20
CA LEU A 256 7.13 62.85 -3.60
C LEU A 256 7.43 63.82 -2.45
N ARG A 257 8.44 63.55 -1.62
CA ARG A 257 8.88 64.49 -0.56
C ARG A 257 9.40 65.79 -1.14
N LYS A 258 10.20 65.74 -2.22
CA LYS A 258 10.69 66.94 -2.90
C LYS A 258 9.55 67.73 -3.54
N GLU A 259 8.62 67.06 -4.21
CA GLU A 259 7.43 67.69 -4.80
C GLU A 259 6.55 68.36 -3.75
N THR A 260 6.28 67.66 -2.63
CA THR A 260 5.49 68.22 -1.52
C THR A 260 6.20 69.39 -0.83
N GLN A 261 7.53 69.34 -0.66
CA GLN A 261 8.31 70.46 -0.14
C GLN A 261 8.28 71.67 -1.09
N LEU A 262 8.42 71.45 -2.39
CA LEU A 262 8.32 72.51 -3.40
C LEU A 262 6.92 73.13 -3.40
N ALA A 263 5.87 72.30 -3.41
CA ALA A 263 4.49 72.78 -3.35
C ALA A 263 4.19 73.56 -2.06
N LEU A 264 4.73 73.12 -0.92
CA LEU A 264 4.60 73.83 0.35
C LEU A 264 5.33 75.16 0.33
N ALA A 265 6.54 75.22 -0.24
CA ALA A 265 7.29 76.46 -0.40
C ALA A 265 6.57 77.45 -1.33
N GLU A 266 6.02 76.98 -2.45
CA GLU A 266 5.21 77.79 -3.35
C GLU A 266 3.94 78.32 -2.67
N LEU A 267 3.24 77.47 -1.90
CA LEU A 267 2.05 77.87 -1.17
C LEU A 267 2.38 78.91 -0.08
N SER A 268 3.49 78.71 0.63
CA SER A 268 3.98 79.65 1.64
C SER A 268 4.31 81.00 1.01
N ALA A 269 5.05 81.02 -0.11
CA ALA A 269 5.38 82.24 -0.83
C ALA A 269 4.13 82.98 -1.35
N ARG A 270 3.14 82.23 -1.87
CA ARG A 270 1.84 82.81 -2.28
C ARG A 270 1.09 83.40 -1.09
N HIS A 271 1.12 82.72 0.05
CA HIS A 271 0.45 83.21 1.26
C HIS A 271 1.10 84.50 1.78
N GLU A 272 2.44 84.58 1.78
CA GLU A 272 3.18 85.79 2.15
C GLU A 272 2.90 86.95 1.19
N ALA A 273 2.89 86.69 -0.13
CA ALA A 273 2.54 87.69 -1.13
C ALA A 273 1.11 88.22 -0.92
N LEU A 274 0.14 87.33 -0.73
CA LEU A 274 -1.25 87.71 -0.48
C LEU A 274 -1.39 88.52 0.83
N ARG A 275 -0.60 88.16 1.86
CA ARG A 275 -0.57 88.90 3.12
C ARG A 275 -0.02 90.30 2.94
N ALA A 276 1.07 90.45 2.17
CA ALA A 276 1.63 91.76 1.83
C ALA A 276 0.64 92.62 1.03
N ASP A 277 -0.03 92.03 0.04
CA ASP A 277 -1.08 92.71 -0.74
C ASP A 277 -2.25 93.14 0.15
N HIS A 278 -2.66 92.29 1.09
CA HIS A 278 -3.71 92.62 2.05
C HIS A 278 -3.31 93.79 2.96
N GLU A 279 -2.06 93.81 3.45
CA GLU A 279 -1.54 94.91 4.26
C GLU A 279 -1.45 96.21 3.47
N ALA A 280 -1.00 96.15 2.21
CA ALA A 280 -0.96 97.30 1.31
C ALA A 280 -2.38 97.85 1.05
N LEU A 281 -3.37 96.98 0.86
CA LEU A 281 -4.78 97.38 0.72
C LEU A 281 -5.33 98.06 1.97
N LEU A 282 -5.00 97.55 3.17
CA LEU A 282 -5.39 98.19 4.43
C LEU A 282 -4.76 99.59 4.58
N GLN A 283 -3.49 99.74 4.20
CA GLN A 283 -2.82 101.04 4.21
C GLN A 283 -3.45 102.02 3.20
N ALA A 284 -3.68 101.57 1.96
CA ALA A 284 -4.33 102.38 0.93
C ALA A 284 -5.76 102.78 1.34
N GLN A 285 -6.52 101.86 1.95
CA GLN A 285 -7.84 102.16 2.51
C GLN A 285 -7.75 103.23 3.61
N GLY A 286 -6.78 103.10 4.53
CA GLY A 286 -6.54 104.09 5.58
C GLY A 286 -6.18 105.47 5.02
N GLN A 287 -5.32 105.53 4.01
CA GLN A 287 -4.96 106.78 3.32
C GLN A 287 -6.16 107.40 2.62
N LEU A 288 -6.93 106.61 1.86
CA LEU A 288 -8.12 107.09 1.16
C LEU A 288 -9.17 107.63 2.13
N LEU A 289 -9.36 106.97 3.27
CA LEU A 289 -10.26 107.45 4.33
C LEU A 289 -9.78 108.79 4.91
N ALA A 290 -8.47 108.94 5.16
CA ALA A 290 -7.89 110.18 5.65
C ALA A 290 -8.01 111.32 4.63
N GLU A 291 -7.72 111.06 3.35
CA GLU A 291 -7.91 112.04 2.26
C GLU A 291 -9.37 112.44 2.12
N PHE A 292 -10.29 111.49 2.24
CA PHE A 292 -11.72 111.74 2.14
C PHE A 292 -12.24 112.59 3.32
N GLU A 293 -11.80 112.32 4.55
CA GLU A 293 -12.11 113.18 5.71
C GLU A 293 -11.52 114.58 5.54
N ALA A 294 -10.27 114.71 5.08
CA ALA A 294 -9.67 116.02 4.80
C ALA A 294 -10.45 116.80 3.71
N LEU A 295 -10.91 116.12 2.66
CA LEU A 295 -11.78 116.72 1.64
C LEU A 295 -13.13 117.16 2.21
N ARG A 296 -13.72 116.35 3.10
CA ARG A 296 -14.96 116.71 3.80
C ARG A 296 -14.77 117.95 4.66
N GLU A 297 -13.75 117.97 5.51
CA GLU A 297 -13.42 119.13 6.35
C GLU A 297 -13.18 120.39 5.51
N GLY A 298 -12.39 120.27 4.43
CA GLY A 298 -12.14 121.36 3.50
C GLY A 298 -13.42 121.89 2.82
N ALA A 299 -14.34 121.00 2.44
CA ALA A 299 -15.62 121.38 1.85
C ALA A 299 -16.53 122.10 2.85
N ILE A 300 -16.57 121.66 4.12
CA ILE A 300 -17.34 122.32 5.19
C ILE A 300 -16.75 123.71 5.48
N ALA A 301 -15.43 123.82 5.60
CA ALA A 301 -14.75 125.10 5.83
C ALA A 301 -14.99 126.08 4.67
N LEU A 302 -15.00 125.59 3.42
CA LEU A 302 -15.31 126.41 2.24
C LEU A 302 -16.76 126.92 2.24
N ALA A 303 -17.73 126.07 2.58
CA ALA A 303 -19.15 126.45 2.64
C ALA A 303 -19.42 127.58 3.64
N GLY A 304 -18.62 127.65 4.70
CA GLY A 304 -18.65 128.69 5.72
C GLY A 304 -18.13 130.07 5.32
N ARG A 305 -17.40 130.17 4.21
CA ARG A 305 -16.65 131.37 3.85
C ARG A 305 -17.55 132.52 3.37
N LYS A 306 -17.27 133.75 3.82
CA LYS A 306 -17.86 135.00 3.29
C LYS A 306 -17.06 135.48 2.06
N LEU A 307 -17.72 136.16 1.11
CA LEU A 307 -17.18 136.51 -0.23
C LEU A 307 -15.79 137.19 -0.25
N PHE A 308 -15.34 137.81 0.86
CA PHE A 308 -14.02 138.41 1.02
C PHE A 308 -13.32 138.06 2.36
N GLY A 309 -13.74 136.98 3.03
CA GLY A 309 -13.17 136.53 4.32
C GLY A 309 -12.09 135.45 4.18
N ALA A 310 -11.24 135.30 5.20
CA ALA A 310 -10.30 134.18 5.33
C ALA A 310 -11.05 132.85 5.57
N LEU A 311 -10.44 131.73 5.18
CA LEU A 311 -10.91 130.39 5.57
C LEU A 311 -10.74 130.23 7.07
N ARG A 312 -11.81 129.77 7.74
CA ARG A 312 -11.84 129.52 9.17
C ARG A 312 -11.63 128.03 9.39
N GLU A 313 -10.65 127.69 10.22
CA GLU A 313 -10.45 126.32 10.67
C GLU A 313 -11.59 125.96 11.62
N LEU A 314 -12.22 124.81 11.38
CA LEU A 314 -13.33 124.32 12.19
C LEU A 314 -12.79 123.35 13.22
N ASP A 315 -13.31 123.41 14.44
CA ASP A 315 -12.99 122.43 15.47
C ASP A 315 -13.54 121.05 15.05
N PRO A 316 -12.69 120.01 14.91
CA PRO A 316 -13.13 118.66 14.57
C PRO A 316 -14.15 118.10 15.57
N GLY A 317 -14.03 118.46 16.85
CA GLY A 317 -14.98 118.08 17.90
C GLY A 317 -16.37 118.68 17.68
N ALA A 318 -16.45 119.92 17.18
CA ALA A 318 -17.71 120.57 16.85
C ALA A 318 -18.40 119.88 15.66
N VAL A 319 -17.64 119.54 14.62
CA VAL A 319 -18.15 118.80 13.46
C VAL A 319 -18.64 117.40 13.87
N ALA A 320 -17.83 116.66 14.62
CA ALA A 320 -18.19 115.34 15.13
C ALA A 320 -19.46 115.39 15.98
N ARG A 321 -19.60 116.43 16.83
CA ARG A 321 -20.79 116.61 17.66
C ARG A 321 -22.06 116.87 16.84
N VAL A 322 -21.98 117.69 15.78
CA VAL A 322 -23.11 117.89 14.85
C VAL A 322 -23.50 116.56 14.19
N VAL A 323 -22.52 115.77 13.73
CA VAL A 323 -22.76 114.44 13.13
C VAL A 323 -23.40 113.49 14.14
N GLU A 324 -22.91 113.45 15.38
CA GLU A 324 -23.49 112.64 16.45
C GLU A 324 -24.94 113.04 16.77
N LEU A 325 -25.20 114.35 16.93
CA LEU A 325 -26.54 114.87 17.18
C LEU A 325 -27.49 114.50 16.04
N ARG A 326 -27.07 114.65 14.77
CA ARG A 326 -27.90 114.26 13.61
C ARG A 326 -28.08 112.75 13.49
N ARG A 327 -27.11 111.92 13.93
CA ARG A 327 -27.30 110.46 14.00
C ARG A 327 -28.31 110.06 15.08
N ALA A 328 -28.25 110.71 16.23
CA ALA A 328 -29.17 110.47 17.34
C ALA A 328 -30.58 111.00 17.03
N GLU A 329 -30.67 112.15 16.36
CA GLU A 329 -31.90 112.84 15.97
C GLU A 329 -31.90 113.14 14.45
N PRO A 330 -32.24 112.17 13.58
CA PRO A 330 -32.21 112.34 12.12
C PRO A 330 -33.14 113.43 11.55
N GLY A 331 -34.01 114.02 12.38
CA GLY A 331 -34.91 115.13 12.02
C GLY A 331 -34.47 116.50 12.54
N LEU A 332 -33.37 116.60 13.29
CA LEU A 332 -32.89 117.85 13.88
C LEU A 332 -32.48 118.88 12.82
N GLU A 333 -33.17 120.02 12.74
CA GLU A 333 -32.88 121.07 11.75
C GLU A 333 -31.45 121.64 11.91
N ALA A 334 -30.87 122.12 10.82
CA ALA A 334 -29.47 122.55 10.81
C ALA A 334 -29.19 123.72 11.77
N ASP A 335 -30.14 124.64 11.92
CA ASP A 335 -30.01 125.76 12.86
C ASP A 335 -30.13 125.31 14.32
N ASP A 336 -31.01 124.36 14.63
CA ASP A 336 -31.16 123.79 15.98
C ASP A 336 -29.91 123.00 16.39
N ALA A 337 -29.35 122.21 15.46
CA ALA A 337 -28.08 121.51 15.69
C ALA A 337 -26.92 122.48 15.88
N ARG A 338 -26.86 123.56 15.09
CA ARG A 338 -25.86 124.62 15.24
C ARG A 338 -25.90 125.22 16.65
N ASP A 339 -27.09 125.60 17.10
CA ASP A 339 -27.25 126.30 18.38
C ASP A 339 -26.88 125.38 19.55
N ARG A 340 -27.34 124.12 19.52
CA ARG A 340 -26.97 123.12 20.55
C ARG A 340 -25.47 122.87 20.61
N VAL A 341 -24.81 122.72 19.45
CA VAL A 341 -23.35 122.50 19.45
C VAL A 341 -22.63 123.74 19.95
N ASN A 342 -23.02 124.93 19.49
CA ASN A 342 -22.40 126.19 19.92
C ASN A 342 -22.53 126.45 21.42
N ASP A 343 -23.64 126.07 22.04
CA ASP A 343 -23.85 126.17 23.48
C ASP A 343 -22.93 125.21 24.28
N GLU A 344 -22.53 124.09 23.66
CA GLU A 344 -21.64 123.09 24.23
C GLU A 344 -20.15 123.34 23.92
N LEU A 345 -19.82 124.35 23.10
CA LEU A 345 -18.43 124.63 22.71
C LEU A 345 -17.61 125.20 23.89
N PRO A 346 -16.36 124.73 24.10
CA PRO A 346 -15.46 125.32 25.08
C PRO A 346 -15.19 126.81 24.81
N ASP A 347 -14.99 127.57 25.89
CA ASP A 347 -14.60 128.97 25.79
C ASP A 347 -13.32 129.14 24.94
N GLY A 348 -13.42 129.98 23.90
CA GLY A 348 -12.32 130.22 22.95
C GLY A 348 -12.42 129.42 21.65
N VAL A 349 -13.37 128.47 21.53
CA VAL A 349 -13.70 127.84 20.25
C VAL A 349 -14.71 128.71 19.50
N ASP A 350 -14.46 128.82 18.22
CA ASP A 350 -15.12 129.73 17.32
C ASP A 350 -16.49 129.12 16.89
N PRO A 351 -17.66 129.77 17.10
CA PRO A 351 -18.96 129.15 16.87
C PRO A 351 -19.20 128.73 15.40
N LEU A 352 -19.96 127.66 15.22
CA LEU A 352 -20.45 127.20 13.93
C LEU A 352 -21.52 128.15 13.38
N HIS A 353 -21.57 128.28 12.05
CA HIS A 353 -22.59 129.00 11.32
C HIS A 353 -23.54 128.00 10.65
N SER A 354 -24.75 128.43 10.29
CA SER A 354 -25.76 127.57 9.65
C SER A 354 -25.23 126.87 8.40
N ARG A 355 -24.41 127.58 7.62
CA ARG A 355 -23.77 127.02 6.41
C ARG A 355 -22.76 125.90 6.70
N HIS A 356 -22.08 125.94 7.86
CA HIS A 356 -21.21 124.83 8.28
C HIS A 356 -22.06 123.59 8.57
N VAL A 357 -23.15 123.74 9.33
CA VAL A 357 -24.02 122.62 9.70
C VAL A 357 -24.75 122.04 8.48
N GLN A 358 -25.24 122.88 7.56
CA GLN A 358 -25.80 122.44 6.28
C GLN A 358 -24.79 121.66 5.44
N ALA A 359 -23.53 122.11 5.37
CA ALA A 359 -22.49 121.37 4.66
C ALA A 359 -22.16 120.03 5.34
N ILE A 360 -22.14 119.98 6.67
CA ILE A 360 -21.98 118.73 7.43
C ILE A 360 -23.13 117.76 7.11
N TYR A 361 -24.37 118.25 7.07
CA TYR A 361 -25.55 117.45 6.74
C TYR A 361 -25.47 116.90 5.31
N ALA A 362 -25.07 117.73 4.35
CA ALA A 362 -24.87 117.31 2.97
C ALA A 362 -23.78 116.24 2.83
N LEU A 363 -22.63 116.42 3.48
CA LEU A 363 -21.45 115.55 3.28
C LEU A 363 -21.48 114.24 4.07
N TYR A 364 -22.11 114.22 5.25
CA TYR A 364 -22.21 113.02 6.09
C TYR A 364 -23.53 112.27 5.92
N PHE A 365 -24.61 112.95 5.50
CA PHE A 365 -25.96 112.37 5.44
C PHE A 365 -26.66 112.53 4.08
N ASN A 366 -26.00 113.14 3.08
CA ASN A 366 -26.61 113.47 1.78
C ASN A 366 -27.87 114.34 1.89
N ASP A 367 -27.94 115.22 2.89
CA ASP A 367 -29.06 116.14 3.10
C ASP A 367 -28.70 117.57 2.68
N TYR A 368 -29.29 118.01 1.56
CA TYR A 368 -28.93 119.26 0.87
C TYR A 368 -29.94 120.39 1.09
N ARG A 369 -30.79 120.28 2.11
CA ARG A 369 -31.89 121.23 2.38
C ARG A 369 -31.45 122.50 3.10
#